data_AF-A0AAV3WQC8-F1
#
_entry.id   AF-A0AAV3WQC8-F1
#
_cell.length_a   1.000
_cell.length_b   1.000
_cell.length_c   1.000
_cell.angle_alpha   90.00
_cell.angle_beta   90.00
_cell.angle_gamma   90.00
#
_symmetry.space_group_name_H-M   'P 1'
#
loop_
_entity.id
_entity.type
_entity.pdbx_description
1 polymer ?
#
loop_
_entity_poly.entity_id
_entity_poly.type
_entity_poly.pdbx_seq_one_letter_code
_entity_poly.pdbx_strand_id
1 'polypeptide(L)'
;MILFLFVIPACLYGWSISFLGIEVRNIWQLIIFVTTILIGEFILDYSINQIPQILYELDKINKIHQDILTVAVNYTTIFLVVSLLDRLMDGVFVPLSTRIFFPVIPLVFKMLFPDEKGGDTSLEDLDKELIRKINRLLSNSSVFETVRVVKQEYPEMSLSKIKSIVEKIHHEDEC
;
A
#
# COMPACT_ATOMS: atom_id res chain seq x y z
N MET A 1 -2.96 -17.48 -2.84
CA MET A 1 -2.31 -16.28 -3.39
C MET A 1 -2.32 -15.11 -2.40
N ILE A 2 -3.46 -14.79 -1.78
CA ILE A 2 -3.57 -13.71 -0.76
C ILE A 2 -2.63 -13.92 0.45
N LEU A 3 -2.47 -15.16 0.93
CA LEU A 3 -1.55 -15.46 2.04
C LEU A 3 -0.08 -15.08 1.75
N PHE A 4 0.39 -15.18 0.50
CA PHE A 4 1.76 -14.81 0.14
C PHE A 4 2.04 -13.30 0.27
N LEU A 5 1.01 -12.44 0.12
CA LEU A 5 1.13 -10.99 0.32
C LEU A 5 1.45 -10.62 1.77
N PHE A 6 1.10 -11.48 2.73
CA PHE A 6 1.38 -11.24 4.15
C PHE A 6 2.68 -11.87 4.64
N VAL A 7 3.26 -12.80 3.87
CA VAL A 7 4.51 -13.49 4.25
C VAL A 7 5.71 -12.53 4.24
N ILE A 8 5.85 -11.72 3.19
CA ILE A 8 6.98 -10.78 3.07
C ILE A 8 6.92 -9.72 4.19
N PRO A 9 5.79 -9.04 4.45
CA PRO A 9 5.64 -8.14 5.59
C PRO A 9 5.88 -8.84 6.93
N ALA A 10 5.35 -10.05 7.14
CA ALA A 10 5.52 -10.78 8.39
C ALA A 10 7.00 -11.16 8.64
N CYS A 11 7.74 -11.57 7.60
CA CYS A 11 9.17 -11.84 7.71
C CYS A 11 9.97 -10.57 8.04
N LEU A 12 9.63 -9.44 7.43
CA LEU A 12 10.27 -8.15 7.71
C LEU A 12 9.98 -7.68 9.13
N TYR A 13 8.74 -7.76 9.60
CA TYR A 13 8.40 -7.43 10.98
C TYR A 13 9.09 -8.37 11.97
N GLY A 14 9.10 -9.67 11.71
CA GLY A 14 9.84 -10.64 12.53
C GLY A 14 11.34 -10.34 12.61
N TRP A 15 11.94 -9.93 11.49
CA TRP A 15 13.35 -9.53 11.44
C TRP A 15 13.60 -8.21 12.18
N SER A 16 12.70 -7.24 12.04
CA SER A 16 12.75 -5.94 12.72
C SER A 16 12.67 -6.08 14.23
N ILE A 17 11.81 -6.99 14.72
CA ILE A 17 11.67 -7.32 16.14
C ILE A 17 12.98 -7.93 16.67
N SER A 18 13.60 -8.82 15.90
CA SER A 18 14.89 -9.44 16.25
C SER A 18 16.04 -8.43 16.22
N PHE A 19 16.05 -7.52 15.24
CA PHE A 19 17.09 -6.51 15.07
C PHE A 19 17.00 -5.39 16.12
N LEU A 20 15.78 -5.02 16.51
CA LEU A 20 15.52 -3.96 17.50
C LEU A 20 15.53 -4.47 18.95
N GLY A 21 15.93 -5.73 19.17
CA GLY A 21 16.11 -6.31 20.50
C GLY A 21 14.82 -6.47 21.31
N ILE A 22 13.67 -6.63 20.66
CA ILE A 22 12.42 -6.92 21.36
C ILE A 22 12.48 -8.36 21.87
N GLU A 23 12.47 -8.51 23.20
CA GLU A 23 12.46 -9.83 23.84
C GLU A 23 11.04 -10.40 23.81
N VAL A 24 10.90 -11.56 23.15
CA VAL A 24 9.65 -12.33 23.06
C VAL A 24 9.87 -13.68 23.73
N ARG A 25 8.98 -14.09 24.64
CA ARG A 25 9.20 -15.33 25.42
C ARG A 25 9.09 -16.60 24.59
N ASN A 26 8.31 -16.60 23.51
CA ASN A 26 8.18 -17.74 22.60
C ASN A 26 7.74 -17.30 21.20
N ILE A 27 7.89 -18.22 20.22
CA ILE A 27 7.56 -17.95 18.81
C ILE A 27 6.07 -17.67 18.58
N TRP A 28 5.18 -18.20 19.44
CA TRP A 28 3.74 -17.96 19.33
C TRP A 28 3.39 -16.51 19.69
N GLN A 29 4.04 -15.92 20.69
CA GLN A 29 3.90 -14.50 21.00
C GLN A 29 4.42 -13.61 19.88
N LEU A 30 5.51 -14.00 19.20
CA LEU A 30 6.01 -13.30 18.02
C LEU A 30 4.98 -13.32 16.89
N ILE A 31 4.41 -14.49 16.59
CA ILE A 31 3.39 -14.63 15.53
C ILE A 31 2.16 -13.79 15.86
N ILE A 32 1.67 -13.84 17.10
CA ILE A 32 0.52 -13.03 17.53
C ILE A 32 0.84 -11.55 17.40
N PHE A 33 1.98 -11.10 17.92
CA PHE A 33 2.41 -9.69 17.88
C PHE A 33 2.51 -9.17 16.44
N VAL A 34 3.21 -9.90 15.55
CA VAL A 34 3.33 -9.54 14.12
C VAL A 34 1.97 -9.53 13.43
N THR A 35 1.12 -10.52 13.71
CA THR A 35 -0.21 -10.60 13.10
C THR A 35 -1.10 -9.46 13.58
N THR A 36 -1.07 -9.10 14.86
CA THR A 36 -1.84 -7.97 15.40
C THR A 36 -1.32 -6.63 14.88
N ILE A 37 -0.01 -6.48 14.67
CA ILE A 37 0.55 -5.31 13.96
C ILE A 37 -0.03 -5.23 12.55
N LEU A 38 0.05 -6.31 11.77
CA LEU A 38 -0.43 -6.32 10.38
C LEU A 38 -1.93 -6.03 10.29
N ILE A 39 -2.75 -6.61 11.17
CA ILE A 39 -4.19 -6.36 11.22
C ILE A 39 -4.48 -4.92 11.67
N GLY A 40 -3.77 -4.43 12.70
CA GLY A 40 -3.94 -3.07 13.22
C GLY A 40 -3.55 -2.03 12.19
N GLU A 41 -2.42 -2.22 11.50
CA GLU A 41 -2.00 -1.39 10.38
C GLU A 41 -3.04 -1.43 9.27
N PHE A 42 -3.53 -2.61 8.85
CA PHE A 42 -4.53 -2.70 7.79
C PHE A 42 -5.83 -1.96 8.13
N ILE A 43 -6.37 -2.14 9.34
CA ILE A 43 -7.62 -1.51 9.77
C ILE A 43 -7.45 0.02 9.88
N LEU A 44 -6.33 0.48 10.43
CA LEU A 44 -6.09 1.91 10.62
C LEU A 44 -5.64 2.60 9.34
N ASP A 45 -4.86 1.94 8.49
CA ASP A 45 -4.51 2.44 7.15
C ASP A 45 -5.79 2.58 6.31
N TYR A 46 -6.69 1.58 6.35
CA TYR A 46 -8.00 1.67 5.69
C TYR A 46 -8.88 2.81 6.21
N SER A 47 -8.87 3.05 7.52
CA SER A 47 -9.76 4.03 8.16
C SER A 47 -9.20 5.46 8.12
N ILE A 48 -7.89 5.61 8.32
CA ILE A 48 -7.20 6.90 8.45
C ILE A 48 -6.78 7.42 7.07
N ASN A 49 -6.45 6.58 6.08
CA ASN A 49 -6.16 7.05 4.71
C ASN A 49 -7.38 7.64 4.00
N GLN A 50 -8.60 7.44 4.52
CA GLN A 50 -9.77 8.18 4.04
C GLN A 50 -9.70 9.67 4.40
N ILE A 51 -9.03 10.04 5.50
CA ILE A 51 -8.95 11.45 5.95
C ILE A 51 -8.12 12.29 4.96
N PRO A 52 -6.89 11.90 4.56
CA PRO A 52 -6.17 12.58 3.49
C PRO A 52 -6.92 12.57 2.16
N GLN A 53 -7.56 11.46 1.78
CA GLN A 53 -8.32 11.38 0.51
C GLN A 53 -9.44 12.43 0.45
N ILE A 54 -10.24 12.57 1.50
CA ILE A 54 -11.28 13.60 1.61
C ILE A 54 -10.67 15.02 1.55
N LEU A 55 -9.49 15.21 2.16
CA LEU A 55 -8.76 16.48 2.11
C LEU A 55 -8.14 16.78 0.73
N TYR A 56 -7.82 15.76 -0.05
CA TYR A 56 -7.27 15.87 -1.40
C TYR A 56 -8.35 16.17 -2.43
N GLU A 57 -9.55 15.59 -2.28
CA GLU A 57 -10.72 15.91 -3.10
C GLU A 57 -11.17 17.38 -2.96
N LEU A 58 -10.77 18.05 -1.88
CA LEU A 58 -11.04 19.48 -1.68
C LEU A 58 -10.07 20.39 -2.44
N ASP A 59 -9.11 19.84 -3.20
CA ASP A 59 -8.17 20.52 -4.13
C ASP A 59 -7.38 21.71 -3.52
N LYS A 60 -7.33 21.77 -2.18
CA LYS A 60 -6.79 22.91 -1.43
C LYS A 60 -5.34 22.74 -0.97
N ILE A 61 -4.75 21.56 -1.17
CA ILE A 61 -3.46 21.18 -0.59
C ILE A 61 -2.48 20.80 -1.71
N ASN A 62 -1.36 21.51 -1.78
CA ASN A 62 -0.27 21.22 -2.73
C ASN A 62 0.31 19.81 -2.49
N LYS A 63 0.65 19.09 -3.56
CA LYS A 63 1.12 17.69 -3.58
C LYS A 63 2.20 17.36 -2.55
N ILE A 64 3.17 18.26 -2.34
CA ILE A 64 4.22 18.07 -1.32
C ILE A 64 3.63 17.96 0.10
N HIS A 65 2.62 18.78 0.41
CA HIS A 65 1.97 18.78 1.72
C HIS A 65 1.06 17.55 1.86
N GLN A 66 0.50 17.06 0.76
CA GLN A 66 -0.23 15.80 0.71
C GLN A 66 0.69 14.63 1.10
N ASP A 67 1.85 14.52 0.46
CA ASP A 67 2.81 13.45 0.73
C ASP A 67 3.32 13.48 2.18
N ILE A 68 3.64 14.68 2.70
CA ILE A 68 4.05 14.87 4.10
C ILE A 68 2.94 14.43 5.05
N LEU A 69 1.69 14.82 4.78
CA LEU A 69 0.54 14.45 5.60
C LEU A 69 0.34 12.93 5.61
N THR A 70 0.45 12.28 4.45
CA THR A 70 0.35 10.81 4.34
C THR A 70 1.45 10.11 5.14
N VAL A 71 2.70 10.59 5.04
CA VAL A 71 3.83 10.04 5.81
C VAL A 71 3.60 10.23 7.32
N ALA A 72 3.21 11.43 7.75
CA ALA A 72 2.97 11.74 9.16
C ALA A 72 1.83 10.91 9.75
N VAL A 73 0.75 10.74 8.99
CA VAL A 73 -0.40 9.90 9.35
C VAL A 73 0.05 8.44 9.50
N ASN A 74 0.71 7.87 8.49
CA ASN A 74 1.17 6.48 8.55
C ASN A 74 2.12 6.23 9.71
N TYR A 75 3.08 7.14 9.91
CA TYR A 75 4.03 7.06 11.02
C TYR A 75 3.31 7.06 12.37
N THR A 76 2.38 7.99 12.57
CA THR A 76 1.64 8.14 13.83
C THR A 76 0.77 6.92 14.11
N THR A 77 0.13 6.37 13.08
CA THR A 77 -0.68 5.16 13.17
C THR A 77 0.13 3.97 13.67
N ILE A 78 1.27 3.70 13.03
CA ILE A 78 2.12 2.55 13.38
C ILE A 78 2.71 2.74 14.78
N PHE A 79 3.12 3.95 15.13
CA PHE A 79 3.58 4.30 16.47
C PHE A 79 2.52 4.00 17.54
N LEU A 80 1.26 4.38 17.28
CA LEU A 80 0.14 4.14 18.19
C LEU A 80 -0.18 2.64 18.32
N VAL A 81 -0.17 1.88 17.23
CA VAL A 81 -0.40 0.43 17.25
C VAL A 81 0.67 -0.27 18.08
N VAL A 82 1.95 0.01 17.81
CA VAL A 82 3.06 -0.61 18.56
C VAL A 82 3.00 -0.22 20.04
N SER A 83 2.67 1.04 20.35
CA SER A 83 2.53 1.51 21.73
C SER A 83 1.33 0.90 22.46
N LEU A 84 0.23 0.63 21.74
CA LEU A 84 -0.94 -0.04 22.27
C LEU A 84 -0.63 -1.53 22.52
N LEU A 85 0.06 -2.19 21.60
CA LEU A 85 0.43 -3.60 21.74
C LEU A 85 1.41 -3.85 22.89
N ASP A 86 2.37 -2.96 23.09
CA ASP A 86 3.26 -2.98 24.26
C ASP A 86 2.48 -2.90 25.59
N ARG A 87 1.36 -2.18 25.63
CA ARG A 87 0.50 -2.10 26.82
C ARG A 87 -0.47 -3.27 26.98
N LEU A 88 -0.88 -3.92 25.89
CA LEU A 88 -1.88 -4.99 25.89
C LEU A 88 -1.27 -6.39 25.96
N MET A 89 -0.03 -6.56 25.53
CA MET A 89 0.64 -7.86 25.48
C MET A 89 1.57 -8.05 26.67
N ASP A 90 1.07 -8.74 27.70
CA ASP A 90 1.89 -9.17 28.83
C ASP A 90 3.05 -10.07 28.36
N GLY A 91 4.28 -9.60 28.59
CA GLY A 91 5.50 -10.32 28.24
C GLY A 91 6.18 -9.91 26.93
N VAL A 92 5.69 -8.86 26.25
CA VAL A 92 6.43 -8.17 25.19
C VAL A 92 6.88 -6.81 25.75
N PHE A 93 8.19 -6.58 25.82
CA PHE A 93 8.72 -5.27 26.17
C PHE A 93 9.26 -4.61 24.90
N VAL A 94 8.63 -3.52 24.48
CA VAL A 94 9.10 -2.72 23.34
C VAL A 94 9.76 -1.45 23.88
N PRO A 95 11.09 -1.30 23.83
CA PRO A 95 11.76 -0.07 24.26
C PRO A 95 11.21 1.16 23.53
N LEU A 96 11.20 2.32 24.18
CA LEU A 96 10.71 3.57 23.56
C LEU A 96 11.46 3.90 22.26
N SER A 97 12.77 3.66 22.22
CA SER A 97 13.58 3.80 21.00
C SER A 97 13.04 2.94 19.87
N THR A 98 12.73 1.68 20.16
CA THR A 98 12.14 0.74 19.20
C THR A 98 10.79 1.23 18.69
N ARG A 99 9.92 1.77 19.56
CA ARG A 99 8.62 2.36 19.14
C ARG A 99 8.79 3.54 18.19
N ILE A 100 9.85 4.33 18.37
CA ILE A 100 10.16 5.49 17.51
C ILE A 100 10.70 5.03 16.15
N PHE A 101 11.55 3.99 16.10
CA PHE A 101 12.14 3.54 14.84
C PHE A 101 11.27 2.55 14.07
N PHE A 102 10.35 1.85 14.73
CA PHE A 102 9.49 0.84 14.09
C PHE A 102 8.68 1.40 12.91
N PRO A 103 8.03 2.58 13.02
CA PRO A 103 7.26 3.17 11.92
C PRO A 103 8.10 3.58 10.70
N VAL A 104 9.42 3.70 10.86
CA VAL A 104 10.33 4.06 9.75
C VAL A 104 10.48 2.88 8.78
N ILE A 105 10.35 1.65 9.25
CA ILE A 105 10.53 0.43 8.46
C ILE A 105 9.51 0.33 7.31
N PRO A 106 8.19 0.42 7.56
CA PRO A 106 7.19 0.44 6.50
C PRO A 106 7.29 1.69 5.61
N LEU A 107 7.79 2.82 6.12
CA LEU A 107 8.05 4.01 5.29
C LEU A 107 9.18 3.80 4.30
N VAL A 108 10.31 3.22 4.73
CA VAL A 108 11.43 2.85 3.85
C VAL A 108 10.97 1.80 2.84
N PHE A 109 10.11 0.87 3.25
CA PHE A 109 9.53 -0.10 2.33
C PHE A 109 8.65 0.58 1.27
N LYS A 110 7.76 1.50 1.64
CA LYS A 110 6.99 2.33 0.68
C LYS A 110 7.88 3.20 -0.21
N MET A 111 9.10 3.55 0.20
CA MET A 111 10.05 4.27 -0.66
C MET A 111 10.82 3.36 -1.63
N LEU A 112 11.19 2.14 -1.19
CA LEU A 112 11.91 1.15 -2.01
C LEU A 112 10.98 0.40 -2.97
N PHE A 113 9.74 0.21 -2.55
CA PHE A 113 8.65 -0.35 -3.33
C PHE A 113 7.51 0.68 -3.30
N PRO A 114 7.65 1.80 -4.03
CA PRO A 114 6.56 2.74 -4.17
C PRO A 114 5.37 1.96 -4.72
N ASP A 115 4.26 2.00 -3.96
CA ASP A 115 2.97 1.65 -4.51
C ASP A 115 2.85 2.50 -5.77
N GLU A 116 2.91 1.87 -6.94
CA GLU A 116 2.55 2.52 -8.20
C GLU A 116 1.05 2.81 -8.10
N LYS A 117 0.68 3.82 -7.30
CA LYS A 117 -0.57 4.53 -7.43
C LYS A 117 -0.54 5.00 -8.86
N GLY A 118 -1.38 4.37 -9.68
CA GLY A 118 -1.51 4.64 -11.10
C GLY A 118 -1.40 6.13 -11.29
N GLY A 119 -0.25 6.54 -11.82
CA GLY A 119 0.00 7.96 -12.07
C GLY A 119 -1.15 8.43 -12.89
N ASP A 120 -1.67 9.60 -12.54
CA ASP A 120 -2.75 10.28 -13.23
C ASP A 120 -2.33 10.47 -14.69
N THR A 121 -2.53 9.42 -15.48
CA THR A 121 -2.18 9.40 -16.88
C THR A 121 -3.37 10.10 -17.48
N SER A 122 -3.22 11.38 -17.79
CA SER A 122 -4.20 12.08 -18.61
C SER A 122 -4.34 11.24 -19.88
N LEU A 123 -5.59 10.91 -20.25
CA LEU A 123 -5.89 10.19 -21.49
C LEU A 123 -5.41 10.98 -22.73
N GLU A 124 -5.05 12.25 -22.53
CA GLU A 124 -4.53 13.17 -23.54
C GLU A 124 -3.13 12.81 -24.05
N ASP A 125 -2.28 12.16 -23.22
CA ASP A 125 -0.92 11.74 -23.60
C ASP A 125 -0.86 10.29 -24.13
N LEU A 126 -2.01 9.62 -24.22
CA LEU A 126 -2.10 8.24 -24.68
C LEU A 126 -2.32 8.15 -26.18
N ASP A 127 -1.60 7.23 -26.82
CA ASP A 127 -1.78 6.94 -28.23
C ASP A 127 -3.26 6.57 -28.48
N LYS A 128 -3.92 7.30 -29.38
CA LYS A 128 -5.32 7.07 -29.74
C LYS A 128 -5.56 5.65 -30.26
N GLU A 129 -4.51 5.02 -30.80
CA GLU A 129 -4.56 3.62 -31.23
C GLU A 129 -4.68 2.66 -30.03
N LEU A 130 -3.94 2.92 -28.94
CA LEU A 130 -3.99 2.13 -27.72
C LEU A 130 -5.37 2.22 -27.05
N ILE A 131 -5.95 3.42 -26.96
CA ILE A 131 -7.28 3.64 -26.37
C ILE A 131 -8.35 2.86 -27.16
N ARG A 132 -8.38 3.01 -28.49
CA ARG A 132 -9.34 2.26 -29.34
C ARG A 132 -9.20 0.75 -29.19
N LYS A 133 -7.97 0.26 -29.02
CA LYS A 133 -7.70 -1.15 -28.85
C LYS A 133 -8.21 -1.66 -27.50
N ILE A 134 -7.99 -0.90 -26.43
CA ILE A 134 -8.51 -1.23 -25.11
C ILE A 134 -10.05 -1.26 -25.12
N ASN A 135 -10.74 -0.27 -25.71
CA ASN A 135 -12.21 -0.28 -25.83
C ASN A 135 -12.71 -1.55 -26.54
N ARG A 136 -12.04 -1.95 -27.64
CA ARG A 136 -12.41 -3.15 -28.39
C ARG A 136 -12.16 -4.45 -27.63
N LEU A 137 -11.15 -4.48 -26.77
CA LEU A 137 -10.85 -5.63 -25.92
C LEU A 137 -11.84 -5.71 -24.75
N LEU A 138 -12.13 -4.59 -24.08
CA LEU A 138 -13.11 -4.51 -22.99
C LEU A 138 -14.53 -4.88 -23.45
N SER A 139 -14.91 -4.59 -24.70
CA SER A 139 -16.21 -4.99 -25.23
C SER A 139 -16.40 -6.52 -25.38
N ASN A 140 -15.29 -7.29 -25.38
CA ASN A 140 -15.31 -8.73 -25.66
C ASN A 140 -14.66 -9.59 -24.56
N SER A 141 -14.02 -8.97 -23.57
CA SER A 141 -13.17 -9.67 -22.60
C SER A 141 -13.14 -8.94 -21.26
N SER A 142 -12.75 -9.66 -20.21
CA SER A 142 -12.63 -9.06 -18.87
C SER A 142 -11.50 -8.01 -18.80
N VAL A 143 -11.58 -7.10 -17.82
CA VAL A 143 -10.50 -6.14 -17.50
C VAL A 143 -9.15 -6.85 -17.35
N PHE A 144 -9.14 -8.01 -16.67
CA PHE A 144 -7.93 -8.79 -16.44
C PHE A 144 -7.32 -9.35 -17.74
N GLU A 145 -8.15 -9.89 -18.63
CA GLU A 145 -7.69 -10.37 -19.94
C GLU A 145 -7.20 -9.22 -20.82
N THR A 146 -7.89 -8.08 -20.78
CA THR A 146 -7.49 -6.89 -21.52
C THR A 146 -6.11 -6.39 -21.10
N VAL A 147 -5.86 -6.28 -19.78
CA VAL A 147 -4.53 -5.91 -19.23
C VAL A 147 -3.45 -6.90 -19.70
N ARG A 148 -3.77 -8.21 -19.69
CA ARG A 148 -2.83 -9.24 -20.12
C ARG A 148 -2.47 -9.13 -21.60
N VAL A 149 -3.46 -8.95 -22.48
CA VAL A 149 -3.24 -8.83 -23.94
C VAL A 149 -2.45 -7.57 -24.24
N VAL A 150 -2.80 -6.43 -23.64
CA VAL A 150 -2.09 -5.17 -23.83
C VAL A 150 -0.63 -5.26 -23.34
N LYS A 151 -0.36 -5.95 -22.23
CA LYS A 151 1.01 -6.15 -21.74
C LYS A 151 1.86 -7.03 -22.66
N GLN A 152 1.26 -8.00 -23.34
CA GLN A 152 1.98 -8.84 -24.31
C GLN A 152 2.40 -8.07 -25.56
N GLU A 153 1.58 -7.11 -25.99
CA GLU A 153 1.84 -6.32 -27.20
C GLU A 153 2.68 -5.07 -26.91
N TYR A 154 2.59 -4.53 -25.70
CA TYR A 154 3.38 -3.38 -25.24
C TYR A 154 4.25 -3.77 -24.04
N PRO A 155 5.28 -4.62 -24.25
CA PRO A 155 6.12 -5.12 -23.17
C PRO A 155 6.89 -4.01 -22.44
N GLU A 156 7.21 -2.92 -23.16
CA GLU A 156 7.89 -1.71 -22.67
C GLU A 156 7.07 -0.94 -21.62
N MET A 157 5.73 -1.03 -21.64
CA MET A 157 4.89 -0.31 -20.68
C MET A 157 4.82 -1.04 -19.34
N SER A 158 4.87 -0.30 -18.23
CA SER A 158 4.68 -0.90 -16.90
C SER A 158 3.27 -1.49 -16.76
N LEU A 159 3.16 -2.59 -16.01
CA LEU A 159 1.88 -3.28 -15.80
C LEU A 159 0.87 -2.38 -15.07
N SER A 160 1.35 -1.56 -14.13
CA SER A 160 0.56 -0.55 -13.42
C SER A 160 -0.02 0.49 -14.34
N LYS A 161 0.77 1.01 -15.29
CA LYS A 161 0.32 2.00 -16.28
C LYS A 161 -0.79 1.42 -17.13
N ILE A 162 -0.60 0.18 -17.64
CA ILE A 162 -1.64 -0.51 -18.43
C ILE A 162 -2.91 -0.70 -17.61
N LYS A 163 -2.78 -1.19 -16.37
CA LYS A 163 -3.92 -1.41 -15.48
C LYS A 163 -4.71 -0.12 -15.24
N SER A 164 -4.02 0.97 -14.93
CA SER A 164 -4.62 2.28 -14.72
C SER A 164 -5.38 2.77 -15.96
N ILE A 165 -4.82 2.60 -17.16
CA ILE A 165 -5.48 3.00 -18.41
C ILE A 165 -6.74 2.18 -18.67
N VAL A 166 -6.66 0.86 -18.50
CA VAL A 166 -7.79 -0.05 -18.73
C VAL A 166 -8.92 0.24 -17.72
N GLU A 167 -8.59 0.46 -16.44
CA GLU A 167 -9.58 0.81 -15.41
C GLU A 167 -10.23 2.18 -15.67
N LYS A 168 -9.45 3.18 -16.09
CA LYS A 168 -9.95 4.52 -16.40
C LYS A 168 -10.94 4.50 -17.57
N ILE A 169 -10.59 3.77 -18.64
CA ILE A 169 -11.46 3.57 -19.81
C ILE A 169 -12.73 2.79 -19.45
N HIS A 170 -12.60 1.72 -18.68
CA HIS A 170 -13.76 0.91 -18.28
C HIS A 170 -14.78 1.71 -17.47
N HIS A 171 -14.32 2.59 -16.58
CA HIS A 171 -15.19 3.48 -15.81
C HIS A 171 -15.82 4.61 -16.63
N GLU A 172 -15.17 5.09 -17.70
CA GLU A 172 -15.76 6.07 -18.62
C GLU A 172 -16.87 5.46 -19.48
N ASP A 173 -16.78 4.16 -19.85
CA ASP A 173 -17.83 3.46 -20.61
C ASP A 173 -19.08 3.09 -19.77
N GLU A 174 -18.98 3.10 -18.44
CA GLU A 174 -20.10 2.79 -17.52
C GLU A 174 -20.90 4.03 -17.07
N CYS A 175 -20.48 5.25 -17.41
CA CYS A 175 -21.21 6.51 -17.13
C CYS A 175 -22.00 7.03 -18.34
#